data_AF-X1B4Z9-F1
#
_entry.id   AF-X1B4Z9-F1
#
_cell.length_a   1.000
_cell.length_b   1.000
_cell.length_c   1.000
_cell.angle_alpha   90.00
_cell.angle_beta   90.00
_cell.angle_gamma   90.00
#
_symmetry.space_group_name_H-M   'P 1'
#
loop_
_entity.id
_entity.type
_entity.pdbx_description
1 polymer ?
#
loop_
_entity_poly.entity_id
_entity_poly.type
_entity_poly.pdbx_seq_one_letter_code
_entity_poly.pdbx_strand_id
1 'polypeptide(L)' 'MTWKNQGKWHLEHKVPVSAFNFSSSDHIDFKRCWALSNLQPMWAKENLSKSAKIDKPFQP' A
#
# COMPACT_ATOMS: atom_id res chain seq x y z
N MET A 1 11.34 5.71 9.03
CA MET A 1 12.52 5.41 8.18
C MET A 1 13.23 6.69 7.76
N THR A 2 14.49 6.61 7.33
CA THR A 2 15.29 7.76 6.88
C THR A 2 15.88 7.51 5.49
N TRP A 3 16.38 8.56 4.84
CA TRP A 3 17.07 8.42 3.56
C TRP A 3 18.35 7.54 3.65
N LYS A 4 19.03 7.56 4.80
CA LYS A 4 20.24 6.74 5.04
C LYS A 4 19.98 5.23 5.02
N ASN A 5 18.74 4.80 5.24
CA ASN A 5 18.35 3.40 5.20
C ASN A 5 17.40 3.07 4.05
N GLN A 6 17.36 3.92 3.02
CA GLN A 6 16.69 3.64 1.75
C GLN A 6 17.17 2.29 1.18
N GLY A 7 16.24 1.50 0.67
CA GLY A 7 16.50 0.13 0.20
C GLY A 7 16.35 -0.95 1.27
N LYS A 8 16.40 -0.62 2.57
CA LYS A 8 16.03 -1.56 3.65
C LYS A 8 14.52 -1.56 3.94
N TRP A 9 13.83 -0.52 3.51
CA TRP A 9 12.40 -0.34 3.63
C TRP A 9 11.77 -0.09 2.27
N HIS A 10 10.49 -0.43 2.16
CA HIS A 10 9.70 -0.29 0.94
C HIS A 10 8.58 0.71 1.16
N LEU A 11 8.11 1.31 0.07
CA LEU A 11 6.79 1.94 0.02
C LEU A 11 5.74 0.83 -0.10
N GLU A 12 4.82 0.83 0.85
CA GLU A 12 3.83 -0.21 1.05
C GLU A 12 2.42 0.38 0.96
N HIS A 13 1.48 -0.42 0.45
CA HIS A 13 0.07 -0.05 0.35
C HIS A 13 -0.69 -0.53 1.59
N LYS A 14 -1.09 0.39 2.48
CA LYS A 14 -1.85 0.11 3.71
C LYS A 14 -3.02 -0.83 3.44
N VAL A 15 -3.79 -0.52 2.40
CA VAL A 15 -4.74 -1.43 1.77
C VAL A 15 -4.10 -1.97 0.49
N PRO A 16 -4.01 -3.30 0.31
CA PRO A 16 -3.35 -3.89 -0.85
C PRO A 16 -4.09 -3.58 -2.15
N VAL A 17 -3.33 -3.48 -3.24
CA VAL A 17 -3.87 -3.23 -4.60
C VAL A 17 -4.98 -4.22 -4.97
N SER A 18 -4.85 -5.49 -4.55
CA SER A 18 -5.84 -6.56 -4.81
C SER A 18 -7.21 -6.33 -4.18
N ALA A 19 -7.34 -5.40 -3.23
CA ALA A 19 -8.61 -5.06 -2.62
C ALA A 19 -9.38 -3.98 -3.42
N PHE A 20 -8.71 -3.28 -4.33
CA PHE A 20 -9.31 -2.24 -5.18
C PHE A 20 -9.78 -2.82 -6.51
N ASN A 21 -10.82 -2.20 -7.10
CA ASN A 21 -11.32 -2.59 -8.41
C ASN A 21 -11.12 -1.46 -9.43
N PHE A 22 -10.13 -1.59 -10.32
CA PHE A 22 -9.92 -0.63 -11.40
C PHE A 22 -9.22 -1.26 -12.60
N SER A 23 -9.42 -0.66 -13.77
CA SER A 23 -8.74 -0.99 -15.03
C SER A 23 -8.12 0.21 -15.74
N SER A 24 -8.38 1.43 -15.25
CA SER A 24 -7.84 2.68 -15.78
C SER A 24 -7.35 3.59 -14.63
N SER A 25 -6.36 4.42 -14.93
CA SER A 25 -5.83 5.43 -14.00
C SER A 25 -6.83 6.53 -13.64
N ASP A 26 -7.90 6.68 -14.45
CA ASP A 26 -8.94 7.68 -14.20
C ASP A 26 -9.92 7.26 -13.11
N HIS A 27 -9.98 5.96 -12.79
CA HIS A 27 -10.90 5.41 -11.80
C HIS A 27 -10.60 5.95 -10.40
N ILE A 28 -11.67 6.17 -9.63
CA ILE A 28 -11.56 6.64 -8.24
C ILE A 28 -10.76 5.67 -7.37
N ASP A 29 -10.92 4.36 -7.58
CA ASP A 29 -10.21 3.33 -6.83
C ASP A 29 -8.73 3.26 -7.18
N PHE A 30 -8.35 3.54 -8.44
CA PHE A 30 -6.94 3.72 -8.79
C PHE A 30 -6.36 4.90 -8.01
N LYS A 31 -7.02 6.07 -8.06
CA LYS A 31 -6.56 7.27 -7.35
C LYS A 31 -6.45 7.06 -5.84
N ARG A 32 -7.38 6.31 -5.24
CA ARG A 32 -7.34 5.95 -3.81
C ARG A 32 -6.23 4.96 -3.49
N CYS A 33 -6.03 3.95 -4.32
CA CYS A 33 -4.97 2.95 -4.16
C CYS A 33 -3.59 3.63 -4.12
N TRP A 34 -3.35 4.54 -5.05
CA TRP A 34 -2.05 5.23 -5.22
C TRP A 34 -1.93 6.55 -4.44
N ALA A 35 -2.93 6.92 -3.63
CA ALA A 35 -2.87 8.13 -2.82
C ALA A 35 -1.83 8.00 -1.69
N LEU A 36 -1.16 9.11 -1.35
CA LEU A 36 -0.20 9.15 -0.24
C LEU A 36 -0.83 8.74 1.10
N SER A 37 -2.15 8.91 1.26
CA SER A 37 -2.89 8.44 2.44
C SER A 37 -2.92 6.91 2.57
N ASN A 38 -2.89 6.18 1.45
CA ASN A 38 -2.80 4.72 1.40
C ASN A 38 -1.36 4.19 1.38
N LEU A 39 -0.36 5.04 1.17
CA LEU A 39 1.04 4.64 1.17
C LEU A 39 1.68 4.82 2.56
N GLN A 40 2.59 3.93 2.93
CA GLN A 40 3.43 4.08 4.12
C GLN A 40 4.81 3.44 3.90
N PRO A 41 5.85 3.94 4.58
CA PRO A 41 7.12 3.24 4.63
C PRO A 41 7.00 2.04 5.58
N MET A 42 7.38 0.84 5.12
CA MET A 42 7.42 -0.38 5.94
C MET A 42 8.76 -1.11 5.75
N TRP A 43 9.29 -1.76 6.79
CA TRP A 43 10.53 -2.53 6.62
C TRP A 43 10.30 -3.67 5.62
N ALA A 44 11.27 -3.96 4.76
CA ALA A 44 11.09 -4.94 3.68
C ALA A 44 10.61 -6.30 4.21
N LYS A 45 11.16 -6.76 5.34
CA LYS A 45 10.77 -8.01 6.00
C LYS A 45 9.32 -8.00 6.50
N GLU A 46 8.88 -6.89 7.09
CA GLU A 46 7.51 -6.73 7.58
C GLU A 46 6.52 -6.68 6.42
N ASN A 47 6.84 -5.93 5.36
CA ASN A 47 6.02 -5.85 4.15
C ASN A 47 5.84 -7.22 3.49
N LEU A 48 6.92 -8.00 3.35
CA LEU A 48 6.85 -9.36 2.81
C LEU A 48 6.00 -10.29 3.69
N SER A 49 6.08 -10.15 5.01
CA SER A 49 5.27 -10.93 5.95
C SER A 49 3.80 -10.50 6.00
N LYS A 50 3.49 -9.23 5.72
CA LYS A 50 2.13 -8.69 5.72
C LYS A 50 1.30 -9.28 4.58
N SER A 51 1.90 -9.50 3.40
CA SER A 51 1.20 -9.97 2.21
C SER A 51 0.02 -9.04 1.86
N ALA A 52 -1.13 -9.56 1.42
CA ALA A 52 -2.34 -8.78 1.12
C ALA A 52 -3.31 -8.69 2.30
N LYS A 53 -2.82 -8.71 3.54
CA LYS A 53 -3.69 -8.62 4.72
C LYS A 53 -4.18 -7.19 4.94
N ILE A 54 -5.45 -7.09 5.35
CA ILE A 54 -6.09 -5.83 5.69
C ILE A 54 -6.50 -5.90 7.16
N ASP A 55 -6.02 -4.95 7.96
CA ASP A 55 -6.30 -4.91 9.41
C ASP A 55 -7.70 -4.36 9.73
N LYS A 56 -8.33 -3.71 8.75
CA LYS A 56 -9.67 -3.11 8.86
C LYS A 56 -10.49 -3.50 7.63
N PRO A 57 -11.83 -3.61 7.74
CA PRO A 57 -12.68 -3.78 6.58
C PRO A 57 -12.38 -2.69 5.56
N PHE A 58 -11.96 -3.10 4.36
CA PHE A 58 -11.77 -2.20 3.24
C PHE A 58 -13.07 -2.19 2.45
N GLN A 59 -13.84 -1.13 2.65
CA GLN A 59 -15.25 -0.93 2.24
C GLN A 59 -16.29 -1.57 3.18
N PRO A 60 -17.46 -0.94 3.36
CA PRO A 60 -18.64 -1.58 3.93
C PRO A 60 -19.18 -2.69 3.02
#